data_AF-A0A921BG58-F1
#
_entry.id   AF-A0A921BG58-F1
#
_cell.length_a   1.000
_cell.length_b   1.000
_cell.length_c   1.000
_cell.angle_alpha   90.00
_cell.angle_beta   90.00
_cell.angle_gamma   90.00
#
_symmetry.space_group_name_H-M   'P 1'
#
loop_
_entity.id
_entity.type
_entity.pdbx_description
1 polymer ?
#
loop_
_entity_poly.entity_id
_entity_poly.type
_entity_poly.pdbx_seq_one_letter_code
_entity_poly.pdbx_strand_id
1 'polypeptide(L)'
;MYAQTKEEVHTALVTLDELGIENVIALRGDPPAGQTDFVPSEGGFQHATELLKHVRDNFDFGLAAACYPEGHIESVDLMTDIDYVKMKVDNGADFLVTQLFYDNQDFFKLLDRAASVGINVPIIAVSFLF
;
A
#
# COMPACT_ATOMS: atom_id res chain seq x y z
N MET A 1 -7.03 6.06 6.00
CA MET A 1 -6.95 5.23 7.22
C MET A 1 -6.45 6.00 8.43
N TYR A 2 -5.67 7.07 8.28
CA TYR A 2 -5.40 7.96 9.40
C TYR A 2 -6.72 8.51 10.00
N ALA A 3 -6.80 8.57 11.34
CA ALA A 3 -7.94 9.09 12.10
C ALA A 3 -9.26 8.28 12.04
N GLN A 4 -9.25 6.98 11.68
CA GLN A 4 -10.45 6.15 11.56
C GLN A 4 -10.36 4.83 12.33
N THR A 5 -11.47 4.38 12.92
CA THR A 5 -11.56 3.04 13.53
C THR A 5 -11.72 1.95 12.48
N LYS A 6 -11.46 0.69 12.85
CA LYS A 6 -11.69 -0.47 11.97
C LYS A 6 -13.15 -0.56 11.51
N GLU A 7 -14.10 -0.22 12.39
CA GLU A 7 -15.54 -0.22 12.09
C GLU A 7 -15.92 0.88 11.08
N GLU A 8 -15.36 2.08 11.22
CA GLU A 8 -15.58 3.18 10.27
C GLU A 8 -15.04 2.82 8.88
N VAL A 9 -13.83 2.24 8.82
CA VAL A 9 -13.24 1.77 7.57
C VAL A 9 -14.07 0.64 6.95
N HIS A 10 -14.54 -0.32 7.76
CA HIS A 10 -15.41 -1.39 7.27
C HIS A 10 -16.73 -0.84 6.71
N THR A 11 -17.36 0.11 7.40
CA THR A 11 -18.60 0.75 6.92
C THR A 11 -18.39 1.48 5.59
N ALA A 12 -17.26 2.15 5.43
CA ALA A 12 -16.89 2.78 4.17
C ALA A 12 -16.71 1.73 3.04
N LEU A 13 -16.07 0.59 3.33
CA LEU A 13 -15.91 -0.51 2.35
C LEU A 13 -17.25 -1.11 1.93
N VAL A 14 -18.18 -1.34 2.86
CA VAL A 14 -19.56 -1.77 2.54
C VAL A 14 -20.22 -0.78 1.60
N THR A 15 -20.10 0.51 1.88
CA THR A 15 -20.68 1.56 1.03
C THR A 15 -20.07 1.53 -0.38
N LEU A 16 -18.75 1.33 -0.51
CA LEU A 16 -18.09 1.23 -1.82
C LEU A 16 -18.57 0.00 -2.60
N ASP A 17 -18.74 -1.14 -1.92
CA ASP A 17 -19.27 -2.38 -2.50
C ASP A 17 -20.71 -2.20 -3.00
N GLU A 18 -21.58 -1.61 -2.19
CA GLU A 18 -22.97 -1.29 -2.55
C GLU A 18 -23.09 -0.33 -3.73
N LEU A 19 -22.10 0.56 -3.91
CA LEU A 19 -22.01 1.47 -5.04
C LEU A 19 -21.44 0.80 -6.31
N GLY A 20 -21.04 -0.46 -6.25
CA GLY A 20 -20.45 -1.21 -7.37
C GLY A 20 -19.04 -0.77 -7.72
N ILE A 21 -18.29 -0.21 -6.75
CA ILE A 21 -16.87 0.08 -6.94
C ILE A 21 -16.10 -1.24 -6.91
N GLU A 22 -15.37 -1.54 -7.98
CA GLU A 22 -14.67 -2.84 -8.09
C GLU A 22 -13.22 -2.78 -7.61
N ASN A 23 -12.62 -1.59 -7.48
CA ASN A 23 -11.19 -1.45 -7.22
C ASN A 23 -10.90 -0.41 -6.13
N VAL A 24 -10.00 -0.77 -5.20
CA VAL A 24 -9.58 0.11 -4.10
C VAL A 24 -8.06 0.08 -3.93
N ILE A 25 -7.51 1.22 -3.50
CA ILE A 25 -6.09 1.34 -3.16
C ILE A 25 -5.97 1.43 -1.64
N ALA A 26 -5.34 0.43 -1.01
CA ALA A 26 -5.16 0.39 0.43
C ALA A 26 -3.93 1.20 0.86
N LEU A 27 -4.16 2.33 1.52
CA LEU A 27 -3.11 3.24 1.99
C LEU A 27 -3.26 3.52 3.48
N ARG A 28 -2.13 3.42 4.23
CA ARG A 28 -2.05 3.83 5.64
C ARG A 28 -2.49 5.30 5.81
N GLY A 29 -2.07 6.15 4.87
CA GLY A 29 -2.21 7.59 4.92
C GLY A 29 -1.00 8.25 5.58
N ASP A 30 -0.95 9.57 5.46
CA ASP A 30 0.11 10.41 6.02
C ASP A 30 -0.25 10.89 7.43
N PRO A 31 0.75 11.18 8.29
CA PRO A 31 0.52 11.89 9.55
C PRO A 31 -0.12 13.27 9.32
N PRO A 32 -0.78 13.87 10.34
CA PRO A 32 -1.30 15.23 10.25
C PRO A 32 -0.21 16.24 9.93
N ALA A 33 -0.61 17.35 9.30
CA ALA A 33 0.27 18.48 9.11
C ALA A 33 0.91 18.91 10.45
N GLY A 34 2.25 18.87 10.49
CA GLY A 34 3.03 19.25 11.67
C GLY A 34 3.43 18.10 12.61
N GLN A 35 3.04 16.86 12.30
CA GLN A 35 3.55 15.66 13.00
C GLN A 35 4.47 14.87 12.06
N THR A 36 5.57 14.34 12.59
CA THR A 36 6.48 13.48 11.83
C THR A 36 6.09 12.01 11.90
N ASP A 37 5.46 11.61 13.00
CA ASP A 37 5.24 10.22 13.32
C ASP A 37 3.78 9.84 13.09
N PHE A 38 3.56 8.70 12.45
CA PHE A 38 2.23 8.11 12.32
C PHE A 38 1.78 7.53 13.67
N VAL A 39 0.68 8.04 14.20
CA VAL A 39 0.00 7.47 15.37
C VAL A 39 -1.33 6.87 14.92
N PRO A 40 -1.52 5.54 14.99
CA PRO A 40 -2.79 4.94 14.65
C PRO A 40 -3.88 5.41 15.62
N SER A 41 -5.10 5.55 15.12
CA SER A 41 -6.26 5.82 15.95
C SER A 41 -6.52 4.67 16.92
N GLU A 42 -7.07 5.00 18.09
CA GLU A 42 -7.54 3.97 19.02
C GLU A 42 -8.60 3.12 18.31
N GLY A 43 -8.36 1.81 18.22
CA GLY A 43 -9.20 0.87 17.46
C GLY A 43 -9.03 0.92 15.94
N GLY A 44 -8.07 1.66 15.40
CA GLY A 44 -7.75 1.72 13.97
C GLY A 44 -6.78 0.62 13.49
N PHE A 45 -6.52 0.59 12.19
CA PHE A 45 -5.46 -0.26 11.61
C PHE A 45 -4.08 0.36 11.85
N GLN A 46 -3.12 -0.44 12.29
CA GLN A 46 -1.75 0.06 12.54
C GLN A 46 -0.91 0.13 11.27
N HIS A 47 -1.14 -0.83 10.37
CA HIS A 47 -0.40 -0.94 9.12
C HIS A 47 -1.35 -1.18 7.95
N ALA A 48 -0.95 -0.74 6.75
CA ALA A 48 -1.72 -0.99 5.53
C ALA A 48 -1.92 -2.49 5.26
N THR A 49 -1.02 -3.35 5.74
CA THR A 49 -1.12 -4.81 5.65
C THR A 49 -2.34 -5.37 6.38
N GLU A 50 -2.71 -4.80 7.52
CA GLU A 50 -3.91 -5.21 8.26
C GLU A 50 -5.19 -4.86 7.48
N LEU A 51 -5.23 -3.68 6.85
CA LEU A 51 -6.36 -3.32 5.98
C LEU A 51 -6.43 -4.25 4.78
N LEU A 52 -5.31 -4.50 4.10
CA LEU A 52 -5.27 -5.38 2.94
C LEU A 52 -5.89 -6.73 3.27
N LYS A 53 -5.48 -7.32 4.40
CA LYS A 53 -6.05 -8.56 4.89
C LYS A 53 -7.54 -8.44 5.20
N HIS A 54 -7.95 -7.38 5.91
CA HIS A 54 -9.37 -7.16 6.23
C HIS A 54 -10.24 -7.01 4.99
N VAL A 55 -9.76 -6.27 3.98
CA VAL A 55 -10.46 -6.11 2.70
C VAL A 55 -10.59 -7.46 2.02
N ARG A 56 -9.49 -8.22 1.91
CA ARG A 56 -9.47 -9.51 1.22
C ARG A 56 -10.33 -10.58 1.90
N ASP A 57 -10.44 -10.54 3.23
CA ASP A 57 -11.25 -11.48 4.01
C ASP A 57 -12.77 -11.20 3.90
N ASN A 58 -13.18 -9.98 3.50
CA ASN A 58 -14.59 -9.54 3.57
C ASN A 58 -15.19 -9.07 2.24
N PHE A 59 -14.38 -8.74 1.24
CA PHE A 59 -14.82 -8.12 -0.02
C PHE A 59 -14.05 -8.68 -1.23
N ASP A 60 -14.59 -8.53 -2.43
CA ASP A 60 -13.97 -8.98 -3.69
C ASP A 60 -13.51 -7.81 -4.56
N PHE A 61 -12.80 -6.84 -3.96
CA PHE A 61 -12.20 -5.74 -4.70
C PHE A 61 -10.91 -6.18 -5.40
N GLY A 62 -10.64 -5.58 -6.56
CA GLY A 62 -9.28 -5.42 -7.07
C GLY A 62 -8.49 -4.49 -6.14
N LEU A 63 -7.42 -5.02 -5.55
CA LEU A 63 -6.77 -4.40 -4.40
C LEU A 63 -5.35 -3.96 -4.74
N ALA A 64 -5.12 -2.65 -4.75
CA ALA A 64 -3.79 -2.10 -4.98
C ALA A 64 -3.08 -1.74 -3.67
N ALA A 65 -1.75 -1.80 -3.67
CA ALA A 65 -0.93 -1.27 -2.58
C ALA A 65 0.24 -0.42 -3.10
N ALA A 66 0.72 0.50 -2.25
CA ALA A 66 1.85 1.36 -2.59
C ALA A 66 3.21 0.65 -2.42
N CYS A 67 4.16 0.96 -3.30
CA CYS A 67 5.57 0.60 -3.20
C CYS A 67 6.46 1.80 -3.55
N TYR A 68 7.73 1.79 -3.16
CA TYR A 68 8.60 2.97 -3.23
C TYR A 68 9.90 2.61 -3.97
N PRO A 69 10.14 3.12 -5.19
CA PRO A 69 11.36 2.82 -5.94
C PRO A 69 12.65 3.15 -5.18
N GLU A 70 12.64 4.24 -4.43
CA GLU A 70 13.74 4.73 -3.60
C GLU A 70 13.64 4.28 -2.13
N GLY A 71 12.65 3.44 -1.80
CA GLY A 71 12.32 3.02 -0.44
C GLY A 71 11.44 4.03 0.33
N HIS A 72 10.65 3.54 1.28
CA HIS A 72 9.89 4.41 2.17
C HIS A 72 10.81 5.11 3.18
N ILE A 73 10.51 6.37 3.52
CA ILE A 73 11.32 7.19 4.44
C ILE A 73 11.45 6.62 5.86
N GLU A 74 10.47 5.80 6.28
CA GLU A 74 10.48 5.13 7.59
C GLU A 74 11.15 3.75 7.55
N SER A 75 11.50 3.24 6.35
CA SER A 75 12.17 1.95 6.20
C SER A 75 13.67 2.12 6.50
N VAL A 76 14.23 1.19 7.27
CA VAL A 76 15.65 1.24 7.68
C VAL A 76 16.62 1.02 6.52
N ASP A 77 16.19 0.27 5.50
CA ASP A 77 16.91 0.04 4.27
C ASP A 77 15.95 -0.43 3.15
N LEU A 78 16.47 -0.53 1.92
CA LEU A 78 15.71 -0.86 0.73
C LEU A 78 15.18 -2.30 0.73
N MET A 79 15.88 -3.27 1.33
CA MET A 79 15.40 -4.64 1.39
C MET A 79 14.32 -4.81 2.46
N THR A 80 14.46 -4.13 3.60
CA THR A 80 13.39 -4.08 4.60
C THR A 80 12.11 -3.47 4.02
N ASP A 81 12.21 -2.43 3.18
CA ASP A 81 11.06 -1.88 2.46
C ASP A 81 10.38 -2.93 1.55
N ILE A 82 11.20 -3.71 0.84
CA ILE A 82 10.73 -4.78 -0.05
C ILE A 82 10.06 -5.92 0.71
N ASP A 83 10.52 -6.25 1.92
CA ASP A 83 9.85 -7.22 2.79
C ASP A 83 8.44 -6.75 3.15
N TYR A 84 8.25 -5.45 3.45
CA TYR A 84 6.91 -4.90 3.67
C TYR A 84 6.06 -4.88 2.40
N VAL A 85 6.66 -4.62 1.24
CA VAL A 85 5.95 -4.73 -0.05
C VAL A 85 5.50 -6.18 -0.28
N LYS A 86 6.36 -7.16 0.00
CA LYS A 86 6.01 -8.58 -0.06
C LYS A 86 4.87 -8.91 0.89
N MET A 87 4.91 -8.41 2.14
CA MET A 87 3.81 -8.60 3.08
C MET A 87 2.49 -8.02 2.58
N LYS A 88 2.50 -6.90 1.84
CA LYS A 88 1.27 -6.34 1.21
C LYS A 88 0.71 -7.29 0.16
N VAL A 89 1.57 -7.85 -0.68
CA VAL A 89 1.18 -8.84 -1.71
C VAL A 89 0.66 -10.12 -1.07
N ASP A 90 1.36 -10.65 -0.07
CA ASP A 90 0.96 -11.86 0.66
C ASP A 90 -0.37 -11.67 1.41
N ASN A 91 -0.73 -10.43 1.77
CA ASN A 91 -2.03 -10.09 2.35
C ASN A 91 -3.12 -9.75 1.32
N GLY A 92 -2.86 -9.99 0.04
CA GLY A 92 -3.87 -9.96 -1.02
C GLY A 92 -3.86 -8.74 -1.92
N ALA A 93 -2.77 -7.95 -2.00
CA ALA A 93 -2.64 -6.94 -3.05
C ALA A 93 -2.50 -7.61 -4.44
N ASP A 94 -3.36 -7.26 -5.39
CA ASP A 94 -3.39 -7.78 -6.76
C ASP A 94 -2.40 -7.06 -7.67
N PHE A 95 -2.07 -5.81 -7.36
CA PHE A 95 -1.05 -5.03 -8.05
C PHE A 95 -0.45 -3.96 -7.14
N LEU A 96 0.73 -3.48 -7.52
CA LEU A 96 1.46 -2.44 -6.83
C LEU A 96 1.50 -1.17 -7.67
N VAL A 97 1.42 -0.02 -7.01
CA VAL A 97 1.60 1.29 -7.64
C VAL A 97 2.81 1.96 -7.00
N THR A 98 3.73 2.46 -7.81
CA THR A 98 4.92 3.13 -7.28
C THR A 98 4.58 4.52 -6.75
N GLN A 99 5.32 4.97 -5.75
CA GLN A 99 5.51 6.41 -5.54
C GLN A 99 6.15 7.03 -6.79
N LEU A 100 5.89 8.32 -7.01
CA LEU A 100 6.50 9.08 -8.08
C LEU A 100 8.04 8.98 -8.03
N PHE A 101 8.67 8.75 -9.18
CA PHE A 101 10.12 8.77 -9.36
C PHE A 101 10.50 9.48 -10.66
N TYR A 102 11.78 9.90 -10.75
CA TYR A 102 12.31 10.63 -11.92
C TYR A 102 13.40 9.87 -12.68
N ASP A 103 14.13 8.95 -12.04
CA ASP A 103 15.11 8.09 -12.70
C ASP A 103 14.53 6.68 -12.91
N ASN A 104 14.41 6.27 -14.18
CA ASN A 104 13.92 4.94 -14.54
C ASN A 104 14.80 3.82 -13.97
N GLN A 105 16.07 4.09 -13.66
CA GLN A 105 16.94 3.11 -13.01
C GLN A 105 16.42 2.69 -11.63
N ASP A 106 15.76 3.58 -10.89
CA ASP A 106 15.24 3.24 -9.56
C ASP A 106 14.03 2.33 -9.64
N PHE A 107 13.22 2.48 -10.69
CA PHE A 107 12.15 1.53 -11.01
C PHE A 107 12.70 0.16 -11.40
N PHE A 108 13.72 0.09 -12.26
CA PHE A 108 14.31 -1.20 -12.63
C PHE A 108 14.95 -1.91 -11.42
N LYS A 109 15.67 -1.19 -10.55
CA LYS A 109 16.20 -1.75 -9.29
C LYS A 109 15.09 -2.23 -8.36
N LEU A 110 13.95 -1.54 -8.32
CA LEU A 110 12.75 -1.99 -7.59
C LEU A 110 12.25 -3.32 -8.15
N LEU A 111 12.13 -3.46 -9.48
CA LEU A 111 11.71 -4.72 -10.10
C LEU A 111 12.67 -5.86 -9.77
N ASP A 112 13.98 -5.63 -9.83
CA ASP A 112 14.99 -6.65 -9.49
C ASP A 112 14.87 -7.12 -8.04
N ARG A 113 14.73 -6.18 -7.09
CA ARG A 113 14.54 -6.51 -5.67
C ARG A 113 13.22 -7.23 -5.43
N ALA A 114 12.13 -6.78 -6.05
CA ALA A 114 10.82 -7.40 -5.93
C ALA A 114 10.84 -8.86 -6.44
N ALA A 115 11.46 -9.08 -7.61
CA ALA A 115 11.65 -10.42 -8.16
C ALA A 115 12.51 -11.32 -7.24
N SER A 116 13.53 -10.76 -6.60
CA SER A 116 14.42 -11.51 -5.70
C SER A 116 13.72 -12.15 -4.49
N VAL A 117 12.55 -11.60 -4.09
CA VAL A 117 11.72 -12.10 -2.98
C VAL A 117 10.41 -12.76 -3.45
N GLY A 118 10.24 -12.95 -4.76
CA GLY A 118 9.08 -13.65 -5.34
C GLY A 118 7.80 -12.81 -5.47
N ILE A 119 7.90 -11.48 -5.53
CA ILE A 119 6.76 -10.62 -5.88
C ILE A 119 6.51 -10.73 -7.39
N ASN A 120 5.37 -11.30 -7.77
CA ASN A 120 5.01 -11.56 -9.18
C ASN A 120 3.79 -10.77 -9.68
N VAL A 121 3.19 -9.95 -8.81
CA VAL A 121 2.06 -9.10 -9.20
C VAL A 121 2.53 -7.93 -10.08
N PRO A 122 1.67 -7.36 -10.95
CA PRO A 122 2.02 -6.18 -11.73
C PRO A 122 2.47 -5.01 -10.84
N ILE A 123 3.55 -4.34 -11.24
CA ILE A 123 4.03 -3.10 -10.61
C ILE A 123 3.89 -1.96 -11.61
N ILE A 124 2.98 -1.03 -11.33
CA ILE A 124 2.62 0.08 -12.20
C ILE A 124 3.48 1.29 -11.85
N ALA A 125 4.30 1.73 -12.80
CA ALA A 125 5.14 2.90 -12.66
C ALA A 125 4.34 4.20 -12.72
N VAL A 126 4.54 5.05 -11.73
CA VAL A 126 4.14 6.46 -11.74
C VAL A 126 5.40 7.29 -11.93
N SER A 127 5.64 7.77 -13.15
CA SER A 127 6.83 8.56 -13.50
C SER A 127 6.46 9.85 -14.21
N PHE A 128 7.23 10.92 -14.00
CA PHE A 128 7.18 12.09 -14.89
C PHE A 128 8.01 11.81 -16.13
N LEU A 129 7.38 11.91 -17.31
CA LEU A 129 8.09 11.93 -18.59
C LEU A 129 8.55 13.37 -18.85
N PHE A 130 9.87 13.59 -18.92
CA PHE A 130 10.45 14.81 -19.48
C PHE A 130 10.77 14.60 -20.96
#